data_AF-A0A2T1GJJ3-F1
#
_entry.id   AF-A0A2T1GJJ3-F1
#
_cell.length_a   1.000
_cell.length_b   1.000
_cell.length_c   1.000
_cell.angle_alpha   90.00
_cell.angle_beta   90.00
_cell.angle_gamma   90.00
#
_symmetry.space_group_name_H-M   'P 1'
#
loop_
_entity.id
_entity.type
_entity.pdbx_description
1 polymer ?
#
loop_
_entity_poly.entity_id
_entity_poly.type
_entity_poly.pdbx_seq_one_letter_code
_entity_poly.pdbx_strand_id
1 'polypeptide(L)' 'MQTAIVKYQIGSYAGKLNVLIDENDPDDVVLAKANVQLRQEAGADLPMGSVKFTILQRINKT' A
#
# COMPACT_ATOMS: atom_id res chain seq x y z
N MET A 1 12.24 9.96 5.82
CA MET A 1 11.60 8.63 5.69
C MET A 1 10.38 8.57 6.58
N GLN A 2 9.25 8.13 6.02
CA GLN A 2 7.93 8.11 6.61
C GLN A 2 7.31 6.71 6.42
N THR A 3 6.36 6.33 7.28
CA THR A 3 5.56 5.11 7.07
C THR A 3 4.13 5.47 6.72
N ALA A 4 3.62 4.98 5.60
CA ALA A 4 2.20 5.06 5.25
C ALA A 4 1.47 3.77 5.65
N ILE A 5 0.30 3.91 6.27
CA ILE A 5 -0.63 2.81 6.50
C ILE A 5 -1.61 2.78 5.33
N VAL A 6 -1.50 1.77 4.49
CA VAL A 6 -2.33 1.61 3.29
C VAL A 6 -3.27 0.43 3.49
N LYS A 7 -4.58 0.68 3.43
CA LYS A 7 -5.57 -0.39 3.35
C LYS A 7 -5.61 -0.92 1.92
N TYR A 8 -5.67 -2.23 1.77
CA TYR A 8 -5.98 -2.88 0.50
C TYR A 8 -7.24 -3.73 0.62
N GLN A 9 -7.97 -3.88 -0.48
CA GLN A 9 -9.14 -4.74 -0.57
C GLN A 9 -9.12 -5.53 -1.87
N ILE A 10 -9.29 -6.86 -1.78
CA ILE A 10 -9.31 -7.81 -2.89
C ILE A 10 -10.59 -8.64 -2.75
N GLY A 11 -11.59 -8.35 -3.58
CA GLY A 11 -12.93 -8.92 -3.42
C GLY A 11 -13.49 -8.62 -2.02
N SER A 12 -13.78 -9.67 -1.25
CA SER A 12 -14.27 -9.60 0.14
C SER A 12 -13.16 -9.50 1.18
N TYR A 13 -11.90 -9.74 0.80
CA TYR A 13 -10.77 -9.67 1.72
C TYR A 13 -10.25 -8.25 1.83
N ALA A 14 -9.94 -7.80 3.05
CA ALA A 14 -9.30 -6.51 3.27
C ALA A 14 -8.19 -6.64 4.31
N GLY A 15 -7.08 -5.93 4.06
CA GLY A 15 -5.92 -5.90 4.94
C GLY A 15 -5.30 -4.51 5.01
N LYS A 16 -4.24 -4.39 5.80
CA LYS A 16 -3.44 -3.17 5.93
C LYS A 16 -1.98 -3.50 5.68
N LEU A 17 -1.27 -2.57 5.05
CA LEU A 17 0.16 -2.60 4.78
C LEU A 17 0.81 -1.39 5.42
N ASN A 18 1.98 -1.60 6.01
CA ASN A 18 2.88 -0.52 6.39
C ASN A 18 3.92 -0.37 5.29
N VAL A 19 3.85 0.75 4.58
CA VAL A 19 4.68 1.02 3.40
C VAL A 19 5.69 2.10 3.76
N LEU A 20 6.98 1.81 3.52
CA LEU A 20 8.04 2.80 3.70
C LEU A 20 8.03 3.76 2.51
N ILE A 21 7.88 5.05 2.79
CA ILE A 21 7.75 6.11 1.79
C ILE A 21 8.64 7.30 2.15
N ASP A 22 8.90 8.15 1.16
CA ASP A 22 9.47 9.46 1.39
C ASP A 22 8.36 10.45 1.77
N GLU A 23 8.70 11.47 2.55
CA GLU A 23 7.72 12.45 3.05
C GLU A 23 7.05 13.22 1.90
N ASN A 24 7.79 13.43 0.82
CA ASN A 24 7.32 14.12 -0.39
C ASN A 24 6.73 13.18 -1.44
N ASP A 25 6.62 11.87 -1.19
CA ASP A 25 6.02 10.96 -2.15
C ASP A 25 4.55 11.33 -2.37
N PRO A 26 4.12 11.60 -3.62
CA PRO A 26 2.71 11.82 -3.91
C PRO A 26 1.91 10.54 -3.71
N ASP A 27 0.60 10.67 -3.50
CA ASP A 27 -0.27 9.54 -3.10
C ASP A 27 -0.24 8.39 -4.11
N ASP A 28 -0.19 8.68 -5.41
CA ASP A 28 -0.06 7.70 -6.49
C ASP A 28 1.22 6.87 -6.38
N VAL A 29 2.35 7.49 -6.03
CA VAL A 29 3.61 6.79 -5.76
C VAL A 29 3.50 5.91 -4.52
N VAL A 30 2.86 6.39 -3.45
CA VAL A 30 2.61 5.59 -2.24
C VAL A 30 1.77 4.35 -2.54
N LEU A 31 0.71 4.50 -3.35
CA LEU A 31 -0.13 3.39 -3.77
C LEU A 31 0.61 2.40 -4.68
N ALA A 32 1.48 2.88 -5.57
CA ALA A 32 2.32 2.02 -6.39
C ALA A 32 3.29 1.19 -5.53
N LYS A 33 3.95 1.82 -4.54
CA LYS A 33 4.79 1.12 -3.56
C LYS A 33 4.01 0.07 -2.76
N ALA A 34 2.80 0.41 -2.31
CA ALA A 34 1.91 -0.53 -1.61
C ALA A 34 1.55 -1.75 -2.46
N ASN A 35 1.25 -1.54 -3.75
CA ASN A 35 0.93 -2.63 -4.68
C ASN A 35 2.14 -3.56 -4.92
N VAL A 36 3.34 -3.00 -5.09
CA VAL A 36 4.56 -3.80 -5.23
C VAL A 36 4.81 -4.65 -3.98
N GLN A 37 4.74 -4.04 -2.80
CA GLN A 37 4.92 -4.75 -1.53
C GLN A 37 3.88 -5.86 -1.34
N LEU A 38 2.59 -5.57 -1.60
CA LEU A 38 1.52 -6.56 -1.46
C LEU A 38 1.73 -7.77 -2.38
N ARG A 39 2.23 -7.56 -3.60
CA ARG A 39 2.55 -8.64 -4.55
C ARG A 39 3.73 -9.49 -4.07
N GLN A 40 4.75 -8.85 -3.50
CA GLN A 40 5.89 -9.56 -2.91
C GLN A 40 5.45 -10.41 -1.71
N GLU A 41 4.61 -9.88 -0.83
CA GLU A 41 4.08 -10.62 0.34
C GLU A 41 3.12 -11.74 -0.05
N ALA A 42 2.28 -11.54 -1.06
CA ALA A 42 1.33 -12.54 -1.54
C ALA A 42 1.98 -13.68 -2.35
N GLY A 43 3.24 -13.51 -2.78
CA GLY A 43 3.99 -14.50 -3.56
C GLY A 43 3.39 -14.85 -4.93
N ALA A 44 2.48 -14.03 -5.46
CA ALA A 44 1.70 -14.36 -6.65
C ALA A 44 1.20 -13.12 -7.43
N ASP A 45 0.82 -13.35 -8.69
CA ASP A 45 0.06 -12.41 -9.50
C ASP A 45 -1.35 -12.24 -8.92
N LEU A 46 -1.51 -11.21 -8.09
CA LEU A 46 -2.83 -10.77 -7.65
C LEU A 46 -3.65 -10.37 -8.88
N PRO A 47 -4.95 -10.74 -8.94
CA PRO A 47 -5.82 -10.35 -10.05
C PRO A 47 -5.78 -8.83 -10.20
N MET A 48 -5.13 -8.39 -11.29
CA MET A 48 -4.70 -7.00 -11.55
C MET A 48 -5.85 -5.98 -11.48
N GLY A 49 -7.10 -6.42 -11.63
CA GLY A 49 -8.29 -5.56 -11.65
C GLY A 49 -9.09 -5.46 -10.36
N SER A 50 -8.74 -6.18 -9.29
CA SER A 50 -9.62 -6.29 -8.11
C SER A 50 -9.06 -5.68 -6.83
N VAL A 51 -7.84 -5.12 -6.86
CA VAL A 51 -7.22 -4.54 -5.67
C VAL A 51 -7.51 -3.05 -5.60
N LYS A 52 -8.26 -2.64 -4.58
CA LYS A 52 -8.46 -1.22 -4.23
C LYS A 52 -7.54 -0.86 -3.09
N PHE A 53 -6.81 0.24 -3.23
CA PHE A 53 -5.96 0.77 -2.17
C PHE A 53 -6.50 2.08 -1.62
N THR A 54 -6.26 2.34 -0.34
CA THR A 54 -6.62 3.60 0.32
C THR A 54 -5.57 3.93 1.36
N ILE A 55 -4.97 5.11 1.27
CA ILE A 55 -4.04 5.61 2.28
C ILE A 55 -4.87 6.03 3.50
N LEU A 56 -4.64 5.38 4.64
CA LEU A 56 -5.34 5.70 5.88
C LEU A 56 -4.61 6.77 6.68
N GLN A 57 -3.28 6.68 6.71
CA GLN A 57 -2.45 7.58 7.51
C GLN A 57 -1.03 7.59 6.97
N ARG A 58 -0.33 8.71 7.14
CA ARG A 58 1.10 8.83 6.97
C ARG A 58 1.73 9.26 8.30
N ILE A 59 2.76 8.54 8.75
CA ILE A 59 3.40 8.71 10.06
C ILE A 59 4.85 9.09 9.84
N ASN A 60 5.18 10.36 10.12
CA ASN A 60 6.57 10.81 10.15
C ASN A 60 7.28 10.19 11.35
N LYS A 61 8.44 9.57 11.12
CA LYS A 61 9.35 9.27 12.23
C LYS A 61 10.02 10.59 12.63
N THR A 62 9.53 11.17 13.72
CA THR A 62 10.17 12.28 14.44
C THR A 62 11.50 11.87 15.05
#